data_AF-A0A0N1EBB5-F1
#
_entry.id   AF-A0A0N1EBB5-F1
#
_cell.length_a   1.000
_cell.length_b   1.000
_cell.length_c   1.000
_cell.angle_alpha   90.00
_cell.angle_beta   90.00
_cell.angle_gamma   90.00
#
_symmetry.space_group_name_H-M   'P 1'
#
loop_
_entity.id
_entity.type
_entity.pdbx_description
1 polymer ?
#
loop_
_entity_poly.entity_id
_entity_poly.type
_entity_poly.pdbx_seq_one_letter_code
_entity_poly.pdbx_strand_id
1 'polypeptide(L)'
;MASKVDTFLKGSLAAAALLAGAGVGYYYGVFLPGQAARQEARVLAEQEARQKQQDAQTKAQEREQAEQSRRQEAAQQEYQDCLNFAELSYKQRWTASCRAQHDADVAALADCADNLFATEDGCRAKVPVRPERDCALPGQTAQSYSDAREQRKAECLARFQSNQPGVQPPAQSPAQSIPPSGANGYGAPAGQPTTF
;
A
#
# COMPACT_ATOMS: atom_id res chain seq x y z
N MET A 1 73.41 -6.33 79.85
CA MET A 1 72.30 -6.86 79.02
C MET A 1 71.39 -5.77 78.43
N ALA A 2 71.45 -4.51 78.90
CA ALA A 2 70.62 -3.40 78.40
C ALA A 2 70.77 -3.09 76.89
N SER A 3 71.98 -3.18 76.35
CA SER A 3 72.26 -2.79 74.95
C SER A 3 71.56 -3.68 73.89
N LYS A 4 71.29 -4.95 74.21
CA LYS A 4 70.54 -5.87 73.31
C LYS A 4 69.04 -5.54 73.24
N VAL A 5 68.47 -5.02 74.34
CA VAL A 5 67.04 -4.68 74.43
C VAL A 5 66.75 -3.43 73.60
N ASP A 6 67.61 -2.41 73.66
CA ASP A 6 67.51 -1.21 72.83
C ASP A 6 67.56 -1.51 71.32
N THR A 7 68.41 -2.47 70.94
CA THR A 7 68.58 -2.85 69.53
C THR A 7 67.32 -3.54 68.99
N PHE A 8 66.70 -4.40 69.80
CA PHE A 8 65.46 -5.08 69.46
C PHE A 8 64.28 -4.10 69.39
N LEU A 9 64.22 -3.14 70.31
CA LEU A 9 63.17 -2.11 70.35
C LEU A 9 63.25 -1.22 69.10
N LYS A 10 64.45 -0.74 68.74
CA LYS A 10 64.68 0.02 67.49
C LYS A 10 64.34 -0.79 66.25
N GLY A 11 64.68 -2.07 66.22
CA GLY A 11 64.32 -2.97 65.12
C GLY A 11 62.81 -3.12 64.95
N SER A 12 62.09 -3.31 66.06
CA SER A 12 60.62 -3.42 66.04
C SER A 12 59.94 -2.11 65.61
N LEU A 13 60.47 -0.96 66.02
CA LEU A 13 59.96 0.36 65.62
C LEU A 13 60.18 0.61 64.13
N ALA A 14 61.36 0.25 63.61
CA ALA A 14 61.67 0.35 62.18
C ALA A 14 60.78 -0.59 61.34
N ALA A 15 60.56 -1.82 61.80
CA ALA A 15 59.66 -2.76 61.14
C ALA A 15 58.20 -2.27 61.15
N ALA A 16 57.72 -1.71 62.27
CA ALA A 16 56.39 -1.13 62.36
C ALA A 16 56.21 0.07 61.41
N ALA A 17 57.23 0.94 61.31
CA ALA A 17 57.21 2.07 60.38
C ALA A 17 57.18 1.62 58.91
N LEU A 18 57.94 0.57 58.55
CA LEU A 18 57.95 0.00 57.20
C LEU A 18 56.63 -0.66 56.84
N LEU A 19 56.02 -1.41 57.76
CA LEU A 19 54.71 -2.04 57.54
C LEU A 19 53.59 -0.99 57.39
N ALA A 20 53.61 0.05 58.24
CA ALA A 20 52.67 1.17 58.12
C ALA A 20 52.84 1.91 56.79
N GLY A 21 54.10 2.20 56.39
CA GLY A 21 54.40 2.84 55.12
C GLY A 21 54.02 1.99 53.90
N ALA A 22 54.26 0.68 53.95
CA ALA A 22 53.87 -0.25 52.90
C ALA A 22 52.35 -0.39 52.76
N GLY A 23 51.61 -0.41 53.87
CA GLY A 23 50.14 -0.43 53.86
C GLY A 23 49.54 0.82 53.21
N VAL A 24 50.05 2.00 53.57
CA VAL A 24 49.64 3.27 52.95
C VAL A 24 50.06 3.31 51.48
N GLY A 25 51.30 2.94 51.16
CA GLY A 25 51.80 2.88 49.79
C GLY A 25 51.00 1.91 48.89
N TYR A 26 50.62 0.75 49.40
CA TYR A 26 49.77 -0.21 48.69
C TYR A 26 48.35 0.33 48.48
N TYR A 27 47.78 0.96 49.51
CA TYR A 27 46.44 1.54 49.43
C TYR A 27 46.37 2.65 48.36
N TYR A 28 47.32 3.59 48.38
CA TYR A 28 47.34 4.68 47.41
C TYR A 28 47.88 4.28 46.03
N GLY A 29 48.86 3.37 45.96
CA GLY A 29 49.52 2.97 44.72
C GLY A 29 48.82 1.89 43.92
N VAL A 30 48.01 1.02 44.56
CA VAL A 30 47.37 -0.13 43.89
C VAL A 30 45.86 -0.10 44.05
N PHE A 31 45.36 0.14 45.27
CA PHE A 31 43.93 0.00 45.54
C PHE A 31 43.11 1.16 44.97
N LEU A 32 43.52 2.42 45.19
CA LEU A 32 42.85 3.59 44.63
C LEU A 32 42.79 3.61 43.09
N PRO A 33 43.90 3.43 42.34
CA PRO A 33 43.84 3.40 40.88
C PRO A 33 43.01 2.21 40.35
N GLY A 34 43.04 1.06 41.03
CA GLY A 34 42.20 -0.08 40.68
C GLY A 34 40.69 0.17 40.85
N GLN A 35 40.28 1.04 41.79
CA GLN A 35 38.88 1.45 41.92
C GLN A 35 38.47 2.46 40.85
N ALA A 36 39.33 3.45 40.56
CA ALA A 36 39.09 4.43 39.50
C ALA A 36 38.91 3.74 38.13
N ALA A 37 39.81 2.82 37.78
CA ALA A 37 39.72 2.06 36.53
C ALA A 37 38.44 1.21 36.43
N ARG A 38 37.96 0.64 37.54
CA ARG A 38 36.70 -0.11 37.57
C ARG A 38 35.48 0.79 37.41
N GLN A 39 35.51 2.01 37.95
CA GLN A 39 34.43 2.97 37.76
C GLN A 39 34.39 3.44 36.30
N GLU A 40 35.53 3.80 35.71
CA GLU A 40 35.61 4.17 34.30
C GLU A 40 35.13 3.03 33.39
N ALA A 41 35.54 1.78 33.64
CA ALA A 41 35.08 0.62 32.89
C ALA A 41 33.55 0.42 32.99
N ARG A 42 32.94 0.69 34.15
CA ARG A 42 31.48 0.63 34.32
C ARG A 42 30.78 1.75 33.54
N VAL A 43 31.30 2.97 33.60
CA VAL A 43 30.74 4.11 32.85
C VAL A 43 30.80 3.85 31.35
N LEU A 44 31.92 3.35 30.83
CA LEU A 44 32.07 2.98 29.43
C LEU A 44 31.11 1.84 29.04
N ALA A 45 30.98 0.81 29.87
CA ALA A 45 30.05 -0.29 29.62
C ALA A 45 28.58 0.18 29.61
N GLU A 46 28.20 1.10 30.51
CA GLU A 46 26.85 1.70 30.51
C GLU A 46 26.60 2.58 29.28
N GLN A 47 27.60 3.37 28.85
CA GLN A 47 27.51 4.16 27.63
C GLN A 47 27.37 3.27 26.38
N GLU A 48 28.16 2.20 26.28
CA GLU A 48 28.09 1.25 25.18
C GLU A 48 26.74 0.52 25.17
N ALA A 49 26.22 0.14 26.34
CA ALA A 49 24.88 -0.45 26.46
C ALA A 49 23.77 0.51 26.00
N ARG A 50 23.86 1.80 26.38
CA ARG A 50 22.92 2.84 25.92
C ARG A 50 22.99 3.06 24.42
N GLN A 51 24.19 3.11 23.84
CA GLN A 51 24.38 3.24 22.39
C GLN A 51 23.78 2.05 21.65
N LYS A 52 24.06 0.82 22.10
CA LYS A 52 23.47 -0.40 21.51
C LYS A 52 21.94 -0.40 21.57
N GLN A 53 21.35 0.09 22.67
CA GLN A 53 19.90 0.21 22.78
C GLN A 53 19.34 1.26 21.82
N GLN A 54 19.99 2.41 21.68
CA GLN A 54 19.58 3.45 20.73
C GLN A 54 19.70 2.95 19.29
N ASP A 55 20.81 2.32 18.92
CA ASP A 55 21.00 1.73 17.60
C ASP A 55 19.95 0.65 17.29
N ALA A 56 19.60 -0.18 18.28
CA ALA A 56 18.54 -1.17 18.12
C ALA A 56 17.17 -0.53 17.91
N GLN A 57 16.84 0.54 18.64
CA GLN A 57 15.59 1.28 18.47
C GLN A 57 15.53 1.98 17.11
N THR A 58 16.61 2.66 16.70
CA THR A 58 16.69 3.31 15.38
C THR A 58 16.50 2.29 14.26
N LYS A 59 17.18 1.14 14.33
CA LYS A 59 17.02 0.06 13.34
C LYS A 59 15.61 -0.53 13.35
N ALA A 60 14.95 -0.61 14.51
CA ALA A 60 13.56 -1.06 14.59
C ALA A 60 12.62 -0.06 13.90
N GLN A 61 12.77 1.23 14.18
CA GLN A 61 11.99 2.29 13.54
C GLN A 61 12.23 2.35 12.02
N GLU A 62 13.48 2.25 11.57
CA GLU A 62 13.80 2.20 10.14
C GLU A 62 13.14 1.01 9.45
N ARG A 63 13.10 -0.17 10.10
CA ARG A 63 12.41 -1.35 9.57
C ARG A 63 10.90 -1.14 9.50
N GLU A 64 10.30 -0.57 10.54
CA GLU A 64 8.86 -0.26 10.53
C GLU A 64 8.51 0.75 9.43
N GLN A 65 9.31 1.80 9.25
CA GLN A 65 9.12 2.78 8.17
C GLN A 65 9.29 2.15 6.78
N ALA A 66 10.33 1.33 6.59
CA ALA A 66 10.55 0.62 5.32
C ALA A 66 9.45 -0.41 5.03
N GLU A 67 8.89 -1.04 6.05
CA GLU A 67 7.76 -1.95 5.89
C GLU A 67 6.48 -1.19 5.56
N GLN A 68 6.23 -0.05 6.22
CA GLN A 68 5.10 0.81 5.89
C GLN A 68 5.19 1.35 4.45
N SER A 69 6.37 1.80 4.02
CA SER A 69 6.55 2.29 2.64
C SER A 69 6.31 1.17 1.63
N ARG A 70 6.85 -0.04 1.87
CA ARG A 70 6.59 -1.21 1.01
C ARG A 70 5.11 -1.57 0.95
N ARG A 71 4.39 -1.50 2.08
CA ARG A 71 2.94 -1.77 2.10
C ARG A 71 2.16 -0.71 1.31
N GLN A 72 2.54 0.56 1.42
CA GLN A 72 1.91 1.64 0.63
C GLN A 72 2.19 1.50 -0.86
N GLU A 73 3.43 1.17 -1.24
CA GLU A 73 3.81 0.92 -2.63
C GLU A 73 3.05 -0.28 -3.21
N ALA A 74 2.96 -1.39 -2.45
CA ALA A 74 2.20 -2.57 -2.87
C ALA A 74 0.72 -2.23 -3.06
N ALA A 75 0.10 -1.50 -2.14
CA ALA A 75 -1.30 -1.08 -2.26
C ALA A 75 -1.53 -0.17 -3.49
N GLN A 76 -0.59 0.73 -3.79
CA GLN A 76 -0.66 1.56 -4.99
C GLN A 76 -0.52 0.74 -6.28
N GLN A 77 0.39 -0.24 -6.31
CA GLN A 77 0.56 -1.15 -7.45
C GLN A 77 -0.71 -1.97 -7.69
N GLU A 78 -1.27 -2.59 -6.64
CA GLU A 78 -2.52 -3.34 -6.73
C GLU A 78 -3.68 -2.49 -7.28
N TYR A 79 -3.77 -1.22 -6.87
CA TYR A 79 -4.77 -0.30 -7.39
C TYR A 79 -4.57 -0.02 -8.89
N GLN A 80 -3.34 0.26 -9.32
CA GLN A 80 -3.03 0.51 -10.72
C GLN A 80 -3.29 -0.73 -11.58
N ASP A 81 -2.95 -1.92 -11.09
CA ASP A 81 -3.23 -3.18 -11.78
C ASP A 81 -4.73 -3.42 -11.92
N CYS A 82 -5.50 -3.12 -10.88
CA CYS A 82 -6.95 -3.21 -10.92
C CYS A 82 -7.55 -2.27 -11.98
N LEU A 83 -7.10 -1.01 -12.03
CA LEU A 83 -7.52 -0.05 -13.06
C LEU A 83 -7.14 -0.52 -14.47
N ASN A 84 -5.91 -0.99 -14.65
CA ASN A 84 -5.44 -1.49 -15.94
C ASN A 84 -6.25 -2.71 -16.38
N PHE A 85 -6.53 -3.63 -15.47
CA PHE A 85 -7.38 -4.78 -15.75
C PHE A 85 -8.81 -4.38 -16.15
N ALA A 86 -9.38 -3.36 -15.51
CA ALA A 86 -10.70 -2.82 -15.88
C ALA A 86 -10.69 -2.25 -17.31
N GLU A 87 -9.68 -1.46 -17.66
CA GLU A 87 -9.49 -0.88 -19.00
C GLU A 87 -9.24 -1.96 -20.07
N LEU A 88 -8.36 -2.92 -19.80
CA LEU A 88 -8.06 -4.04 -20.69
C LEU A 88 -9.31 -4.88 -20.95
N SER A 89 -10.04 -5.21 -19.89
CA SER A 89 -11.29 -5.97 -20.00
C SER A 89 -12.32 -5.24 -20.86
N TYR A 90 -12.45 -3.93 -20.68
CA TYR A 90 -13.32 -3.10 -21.51
C TYR A 90 -12.92 -3.14 -22.99
N LYS A 91 -11.65 -2.88 -23.30
CA LYS A 91 -11.14 -2.89 -24.68
C LYS A 91 -11.27 -4.27 -25.34
N GLN A 92 -11.00 -5.34 -24.60
CA GLN A 92 -11.14 -6.71 -25.09
C GLN A 92 -12.60 -7.05 -25.43
N ARG A 93 -13.55 -6.70 -24.55
CA ARG A 93 -14.98 -6.91 -24.81
C ARG A 93 -15.45 -6.09 -26.01
N TRP A 94 -15.05 -4.81 -26.06
CA TRP A 94 -15.35 -3.95 -27.19
C TRP A 94 -14.86 -4.54 -28.51
N THR A 95 -13.59 -4.93 -28.56
CA THR A 95 -12.97 -5.52 -29.75
C THR A 95 -13.63 -6.85 -30.12
N ALA A 96 -13.97 -7.70 -29.14
CA ALA A 96 -14.65 -8.96 -29.40
C ALA A 96 -16.04 -8.75 -30.04
N SER A 97 -16.81 -7.77 -29.54
CA SER A 97 -18.10 -7.41 -30.12
C SER A 97 -17.98 -6.78 -31.50
N CYS A 98 -16.88 -6.08 -31.78
CA CYS A 98 -16.59 -5.56 -33.12
C CYS A 98 -16.29 -6.69 -34.10
N ARG A 99 -15.43 -7.64 -33.73
CA ARG A 99 -15.14 -8.81 -34.55
C ARG A 99 -16.40 -9.62 -34.83
N ALA A 100 -17.22 -9.88 -33.82
CA ALA A 100 -18.47 -10.62 -34.02
C ALA A 100 -19.42 -9.92 -35.03
N GLN A 101 -19.48 -8.59 -35.03
CA GLN A 101 -20.25 -7.82 -36.01
C GLN A 101 -19.61 -7.83 -37.40
N HIS A 102 -18.29 -7.72 -37.47
CA HIS A 102 -17.54 -7.84 -38.72
C HIS A 102 -17.78 -9.21 -39.37
N ASP A 103 -17.63 -10.29 -38.61
CA ASP A 103 -17.83 -11.65 -39.08
C ASP A 103 -19.28 -11.88 -39.56
N ALA A 104 -20.26 -11.29 -38.85
CA ALA A 104 -21.65 -11.32 -39.27
C ALA A 104 -21.89 -10.55 -40.57
N ASP A 105 -21.25 -9.40 -40.76
CA ASP A 105 -21.36 -8.61 -42.00
C ASP A 105 -20.69 -9.34 -43.18
N VAL A 106 -19.53 -9.97 -42.94
CA VAL A 106 -18.83 -10.78 -43.96
C VAL A 106 -19.68 -11.98 -44.36
N ALA A 107 -20.30 -12.66 -43.40
CA ALA A 107 -21.21 -13.77 -43.68
C ALA A 107 -22.45 -13.31 -44.46
N ALA A 108 -23.05 -12.18 -44.07
CA ALA A 108 -24.20 -11.60 -44.79
C ALA A 108 -23.83 -11.12 -46.19
N LEU A 109 -22.61 -10.62 -46.39
CA LEU A 109 -22.10 -10.26 -47.72
C LEU A 109 -21.93 -11.50 -48.61
N ALA A 110 -21.37 -12.59 -48.05
CA ALA A 110 -21.21 -13.85 -48.75
C ALA A 110 -22.57 -14.46 -49.16
N ASP A 111 -23.54 -14.50 -48.24
CA ASP A 111 -24.90 -14.98 -48.51
C ASP A 111 -25.61 -14.12 -49.58
N CYS A 112 -25.39 -12.80 -49.56
CA CYS A 112 -25.89 -11.92 -50.61
C CYS A 112 -25.24 -12.22 -51.97
N ALA A 113 -23.93 -12.43 -52.01
CA ALA A 113 -23.18 -12.71 -53.24
C ALA A 113 -23.54 -14.07 -53.87
N ASP A 114 -23.94 -15.05 -53.04
CA ASP A 114 -24.40 -16.37 -53.50
C ASP A 114 -25.80 -16.33 -54.16
N ASN A 115 -26.53 -15.23 -54.05
CA ASN A 115 -27.83 -15.07 -54.72
C ASN A 115 -27.65 -14.78 -56.22
N LEU A 116 -28.23 -15.64 -57.07
CA LEU A 116 -28.10 -15.63 -58.53
C LEU A 116 -28.49 -14.30 -59.23
N PHE A 117 -29.21 -13.42 -58.52
CA PHE A 117 -29.73 -12.15 -59.03
C PHE A 117 -29.01 -10.92 -58.44
N ALA A 118 -28.06 -11.11 -57.53
CA ALA A 118 -27.36 -10.03 -56.87
C ALA A 118 -26.00 -9.76 -57.55
N THR A 119 -25.67 -8.49 -57.74
CA THR A 119 -24.32 -8.07 -58.16
C THR A 119 -23.46 -7.82 -56.93
N GLU A 120 -22.15 -8.09 -57.03
CA GLU A 120 -21.21 -7.88 -55.91
C GLU A 120 -21.25 -6.44 -55.38
N ASP A 121 -21.31 -5.45 -56.28
CA ASP A 121 -21.45 -4.03 -55.92
C ASP A 121 -22.79 -3.72 -55.23
N GLY A 122 -23.87 -4.39 -55.65
CA GLY A 122 -25.20 -4.27 -55.03
C GLY A 122 -25.22 -4.84 -53.61
N CYS A 123 -24.52 -5.95 -53.38
CA CYS A 123 -24.38 -6.56 -52.06
C CYS A 123 -23.53 -5.72 -51.12
N ARG A 124 -22.40 -5.18 -51.57
CA ARG A 124 -21.58 -4.26 -50.75
C ARG A 124 -22.32 -2.97 -50.39
N ALA A 125 -23.18 -2.47 -51.28
CA ALA A 125 -24.03 -1.31 -51.00
C ALA A 125 -25.12 -1.60 -49.95
N LYS A 126 -25.59 -2.86 -49.86
CA LYS A 126 -26.61 -3.31 -48.91
C LYS A 126 -26.03 -3.71 -47.54
N VAL A 127 -24.84 -4.32 -47.54
CA VAL A 127 -24.16 -4.83 -46.33
C VAL A 127 -22.79 -4.17 -46.21
N PRO A 128 -22.70 -2.95 -45.66
CA PRO A 128 -21.41 -2.33 -45.40
C PRO A 128 -20.71 -3.08 -44.26
N VAL A 129 -19.60 -3.74 -44.59
CA VAL A 129 -18.79 -4.48 -43.62
C VAL A 129 -18.14 -3.51 -42.64
N ARG A 130 -18.49 -3.63 -41.36
CA ARG A 130 -17.91 -2.82 -40.28
C ARG A 130 -16.45 -3.22 -40.01
N PRO A 131 -15.61 -2.33 -39.47
CA PRO A 131 -14.23 -2.68 -39.14
C PRO A 131 -14.15 -3.66 -37.96
N GLU A 132 -13.12 -4.51 -37.95
CA GLU A 132 -12.87 -5.48 -36.87
C GLU A 132 -12.48 -4.82 -35.52
N ARG A 133 -11.98 -3.59 -35.56
CA ARG A 133 -11.52 -2.82 -34.39
C ARG A 133 -12.13 -1.44 -34.39
N ASP A 134 -12.28 -0.87 -33.20
CA ASP A 134 -12.78 0.49 -32.98
C ASP A 134 -14.11 0.77 -33.70
N CYS A 135 -14.95 -0.26 -33.81
CA CYS A 135 -16.27 -0.15 -34.42
C CYS A 135 -17.25 0.59 -33.48
N ALA A 136 -18.29 1.18 -34.07
CA ALA A 136 -19.41 1.72 -33.32
C ALA A 136 -20.34 0.57 -32.87
N LEU A 137 -20.38 0.31 -31.57
CA LEU A 137 -21.33 -0.65 -30.99
C LEU A 137 -22.73 -0.04 -30.84
N PRO A 138 -23.80 -0.87 -30.85
CA PRO A 138 -25.14 -0.42 -30.51
C PRO A 138 -25.17 0.27 -29.15
N GLY A 139 -25.97 1.34 -29.01
CA GLY A 139 -25.96 2.21 -27.83
C GLY A 139 -26.13 1.46 -26.49
N GLN A 140 -27.02 0.46 -26.44
CA GLN A 140 -27.20 -0.36 -25.23
C GLN A 140 -25.93 -1.16 -24.87
N THR A 141 -25.27 -1.76 -25.86
CA THR A 141 -24.05 -2.53 -25.64
C THR A 141 -22.90 -1.62 -25.22
N ALA A 142 -22.71 -0.50 -25.93
CA ALA A 142 -21.68 0.50 -25.60
C ALA A 142 -21.85 1.04 -24.18
N GLN A 143 -23.10 1.36 -23.79
CA GLN A 143 -23.42 1.82 -22.45
C GLN A 143 -23.13 0.74 -21.42
N SER A 144 -23.56 -0.50 -21.64
CA SER A 144 -23.31 -1.60 -20.70
C SER A 144 -21.82 -1.85 -20.45
N TYR A 145 -20.97 -1.70 -21.47
CA TYR A 145 -19.52 -1.85 -21.32
C TYR A 145 -18.88 -0.66 -20.62
N SER A 146 -19.37 0.54 -20.86
CA SER A 146 -18.94 1.75 -20.17
C SER A 146 -19.32 1.69 -18.69
N ASP A 147 -20.56 1.33 -18.38
CA ASP A 147 -21.04 1.17 -17.00
C ASP A 147 -20.24 0.09 -16.26
N ALA A 148 -19.99 -1.07 -16.90
CA ALA A 148 -19.18 -2.13 -16.31
C ALA A 148 -17.72 -1.70 -16.05
N ARG A 149 -17.15 -0.86 -16.90
CA ARG A 149 -15.81 -0.27 -16.70
C ARG A 149 -15.79 0.64 -15.49
N GLU A 150 -16.75 1.57 -15.41
CA GLU A 150 -16.83 2.52 -14.30
C GLU A 150 -17.15 1.83 -12.97
N GLN A 151 -18.02 0.80 -12.99
CA GLN A 151 -18.27 -0.04 -11.82
C GLN A 151 -17.00 -0.71 -11.30
N ARG A 152 -16.21 -1.33 -12.19
CA ARG A 152 -14.94 -1.97 -11.81
C ARG A 152 -13.93 -0.98 -11.25
N LYS A 153 -13.85 0.23 -11.83
CA LYS A 153 -12.98 1.29 -11.27
C LYS A 153 -13.41 1.72 -9.88
N ALA A 154 -14.72 1.87 -9.66
CA ALA A 154 -15.27 2.18 -8.34
C ALA A 154 -14.93 1.08 -7.32
N GLU A 155 -15.01 -0.20 -7.73
CA GLU A 155 -14.58 -1.32 -6.90
C GLU A 155 -13.07 -1.28 -6.60
N CYS A 156 -12.22 -0.97 -7.59
CA CYS A 156 -10.78 -0.79 -7.37
C CYS A 156 -10.50 0.32 -6.35
N LEU A 157 -11.19 1.45 -6.47
CA LEU A 157 -11.06 2.56 -5.53
C LEU A 157 -11.52 2.19 -4.12
N ALA A 158 -12.65 1.48 -4.01
CA ALA A 158 -13.16 1.01 -2.72
C ALA A 158 -12.17 0.05 -2.02
N ARG A 159 -11.57 -0.88 -2.77
CA ARG A 159 -10.55 -1.80 -2.24
C ARG A 159 -9.27 -1.07 -1.82
N PHE A 160 -8.85 -0.06 -2.58
CA PHE A 160 -7.70 0.75 -2.22
C PHE A 160 -7.94 1.54 -0.93
N GLN A 161 -9.12 2.15 -0.78
CA GLN A 161 -9.51 2.87 0.43
C GLN A 161 -9.63 1.95 1.64
N SER A 162 -10.15 0.72 1.49
CA SER A 162 -10.25 -0.24 2.60
C SER A 162 -8.89 -0.75 3.09
N ASN A 163 -7.87 -0.73 2.22
CA ASN A 163 -6.53 -1.23 2.54
C ASN A 163 -5.57 -0.12 3.02
N GLN A 164 -6.01 1.13 3.09
CA GLN A 164 -5.22 2.26 3.58
C GLN A 164 -5.25 2.31 5.12
N PRO A 165 -4.09 2.20 5.81
CA PRO A 165 -4.03 2.39 7.26
C PRO A 165 -4.33 3.87 7.59
N GLY A 166 -5.53 4.14 8.09
CA GLY A 166 -5.92 5.47 8.60
C GLY A 166 -6.99 6.22 7.81
N VAL A 167 -7.48 5.67 6.69
CA VAL A 167 -8.64 6.24 5.98
C VAL A 167 -9.90 5.54 6.48
N GLN A 168 -10.63 6.20 7.39
CA GLN A 168 -11.98 5.78 7.73
C GLN A 168 -12.81 5.77 6.45
N PRO A 169 -13.53 4.67 6.13
CA PRO A 169 -14.37 4.64 4.95
C PRO A 169 -15.37 5.80 5.02
N PRO A 170 -15.62 6.52 3.91
CA PRO A 170 -16.67 7.52 3.89
C PRO A 170 -17.96 6.83 4.33
N ALA A 171 -18.60 7.38 5.36
CA ALA A 171 -19.88 6.91 5.86
C ALA A 171 -20.81 6.71 4.66
N GLN A 172 -21.27 5.49 4.47
CA GLN A 172 -22.25 5.15 3.45
C GLN A 172 -23.49 6.01 3.70
N SER A 173 -23.67 7.05 2.90
CA SER A 173 -24.97 7.71 2.78
C SER A 173 -25.97 6.64 2.34
N PRO A 174 -27.05 6.42 3.10
CA PRO A 174 -28.01 5.39 2.74
C PRO A 174 -28.56 5.70 1.35
N ALA A 175 -28.64 4.63 0.56
CA ALA A 175 -29.22 4.59 -0.77
C ALA A 175 -30.47 5.48 -0.84
N GLN A 176 -30.47 6.44 -1.77
CA GLN A 176 -31.69 7.10 -2.19
C GLN A 176 -32.59 6.03 -2.82
N SER A 177 -33.54 5.56 -2.03
CA SER A 177 -34.64 4.72 -2.47
C SER A 177 -35.41 5.46 -3.55
N ILE A 178 -35.26 5.00 -4.80
CA ILE A 178 -36.16 5.31 -5.90
C ILE A 178 -37.56 4.84 -5.48
N PRO A 179 -38.58 5.71 -5.36
CA PRO A 179 -39.92 5.25 -5.05
C PRO A 179 -40.52 4.51 -6.25
N PRO A 180 -41.25 3.40 -6.04
CA PRO A 180 -41.96 2.72 -7.10
C PRO A 180 -43.16 3.57 -7.52
N SER A 181 -43.09 4.12 -8.75
CA SER A 181 -44.24 4.72 -9.42
C SER A 181 -45.24 3.63 -9.78
N GLY A 182 -46.34 3.56 -9.02
CA GLY A 182 -47.42 2.62 -9.30
C GLY A 182 -48.71 2.90 -8.54
N ALA A 183 -49.72 3.34 -9.32
CA ALA A 183 -51.16 3.16 -9.12
C ALA A 183 -51.99 4.25 -8.39
N ASN A 184 -53.13 4.53 -9.06
CA ASN A 184 -54.37 5.22 -8.66
C ASN A 184 -54.40 6.71 -9.07
N GLY A 185 -55.24 7.18 -10.00
CA GLY A 185 -56.55 6.71 -10.43
C GLY A 185 -57.62 7.73 -10.03
N TYR A 186 -58.34 8.25 -11.03
CA TYR A 186 -59.59 9.05 -10.98
C TYR A 186 -59.51 10.59 -10.87
N GLY A 187 -60.07 11.26 -11.89
CA GLY A 187 -60.59 12.65 -11.80
C GLY A 187 -60.39 13.53 -13.04
N ALA A 188 -61.23 13.39 -14.07
CA ALA A 188 -61.38 14.35 -15.19
C ALA A 188 -62.36 15.50 -14.79
N PRO A 189 -62.76 16.47 -15.65
CA PRO A 189 -62.18 17.02 -16.90
C PRO A 189 -62.19 18.59 -16.95
N ALA A 190 -61.78 19.14 -18.12
CA ALA A 190 -62.21 20.40 -18.77
C ALA A 190 -61.27 21.64 -18.70
N GLY A 191 -60.92 22.17 -19.89
CA GLY A 191 -60.42 23.55 -20.04
C GLY A 191 -59.48 23.84 -21.23
N GLN A 192 -60.02 23.78 -22.46
CA GLN A 192 -59.68 24.50 -23.73
C GLN A 192 -58.24 24.91 -24.16
N PRO A 193 -58.00 25.04 -25.50
CA PRO A 193 -56.71 25.40 -26.09
C PRO A 193 -56.55 26.91 -26.32
N THR A 194 -55.34 27.44 -26.16
CA THR A 194 -54.94 28.73 -26.75
C THR A 194 -53.57 28.62 -27.42
N THR A 195 -53.64 28.71 -28.74
CA THR A 195 -52.63 29.24 -29.67
C THR A 195 -51.90 30.49 -29.15
N PHE A 196 -50.61 30.57 -29.44
CA PHE A 196 -49.94 31.76 -29.98
C PHE A 196 -48.88 31.30 -31.00
#